data_AF-A0A2T0WH12-F1
#
_entry.id   AF-A0A2T0WH12-F1
#
_cell.length_a   1.000
_cell.length_b   1.000
_cell.length_c   1.000
_cell.angle_alpha   90.00
_cell.angle_beta   90.00
_cell.angle_gamma   90.00
#
_symmetry.space_group_name_H-M   'P 1'
#
loop_
_entity.id
_entity.type
_entity.pdbx_description
1 polymer ?
#
loop_
_entity_poly.entity_id
_entity_poly.type
_entity_poly.pdbx_seq_one_letter_code
_entity_poly.pdbx_strand_id
1 'polypeptide(L)'
;MGQKEKPVFEKRIFWDVDFEKLDYDAKARFVIERVFERGDVQDIRNCRRYYGDEKISEVLLTAKFLPETRMYLAAAVIDKPITEFRCYKLRQSNPELFPY
;
A
#
# COMPACT_ATOMS: atom_id res chain seq x y z
N MET A 1 15.32 3.08 -21.30
CA MET A 1 14.33 3.15 -20.21
C MET A 1 12.97 2.96 -20.83
N GLY A 2 12.33 1.81 -20.60
CA GLY A 2 11.05 1.47 -21.23
C GLY A 2 9.96 2.45 -20.78
N GLN A 3 9.11 2.88 -21.71
CA GLN A 3 7.95 3.70 -21.40
C GLN A 3 7.07 2.89 -20.42
N LYS A 4 6.98 3.33 -19.16
CA LYS A 4 6.03 2.76 -18.22
C LYS A 4 4.66 3.33 -18.58
N GLU A 5 3.74 2.46 -18.97
CA GLU A 5 2.34 2.85 -19.15
C GLU A 5 1.83 3.40 -17.81
N LYS A 6 1.24 4.59 -17.83
CA LYS A 6 0.69 5.20 -16.60
C LYS A 6 -0.38 4.26 -16.02
N PRO A 7 -0.31 3.94 -14.73
CA PRO A 7 -1.31 3.09 -14.11
C PRO A 7 -2.64 3.84 -14.05
N VAL A 8 -3.73 3.11 -14.27
CA VAL A 8 -5.08 3.64 -14.08
C VAL A 8 -5.52 3.28 -12.66
N PHE A 9 -5.81 4.31 -11.87
CA PHE A 9 -6.33 4.16 -10.51
C PHE A 9 -7.68 4.84 -10.37
N GLU A 10 -8.53 4.31 -9.51
CA GLU A 10 -9.79 4.93 -9.15
C GLU A 10 -9.55 6.21 -8.33
N LYS A 11 -10.05 7.37 -8.81
CA LYS A 11 -9.83 8.68 -8.15
C LYS A 11 -10.26 8.70 -6.68
N ARG A 12 -11.26 7.88 -6.31
CA ARG A 12 -11.79 7.78 -4.94
C ARG A 12 -10.74 7.38 -3.89
N ILE A 13 -9.69 6.65 -4.27
CA ILE A 13 -8.65 6.21 -3.31
C ILE A 13 -7.70 7.35 -2.92
N PHE A 14 -7.71 8.44 -3.68
CA PHE A 14 -6.93 9.66 -3.53
C PHE A 14 -7.80 10.88 -3.20
N TRP A 15 -8.96 10.69 -2.55
CA TRP A 15 -9.96 11.74 -2.32
C TRP A 15 -9.44 13.01 -1.61
N ASP A 16 -8.35 12.89 -0.85
CA ASP A 16 -7.71 13.95 -0.06
C ASP A 16 -6.49 14.60 -0.75
N VAL A 17 -6.20 14.24 -2.00
CA VAL A 17 -5.13 14.86 -2.79
C VAL A 17 -5.60 15.27 -4.19
N ASP A 18 -4.93 16.27 -4.77
CA ASP A 18 -5.14 16.65 -6.17
C ASP A 18 -4.58 15.55 -7.09
N PHE A 19 -5.48 14.69 -7.57
CA PHE A 19 -5.14 13.54 -8.42
C PHE A 19 -4.42 13.96 -9.72
N GLU A 20 -4.73 15.15 -10.26
CA GLU A 20 -4.15 15.59 -11.54
C GLU A 20 -2.68 16.03 -11.38
N LYS A 21 -2.28 16.42 -10.17
CA LYS A 21 -0.92 16.82 -9.82
C LYS A 21 -0.11 15.71 -9.16
N LEU A 22 -0.70 14.53 -8.98
CA LEU A 22 -0.04 13.42 -8.30
C LEU A 22 1.05 12.80 -9.19
N ASP A 23 2.30 12.99 -8.79
CA ASP A 23 3.45 12.34 -9.41
C ASP A 23 3.60 10.92 -8.85
N TYR A 24 3.27 9.93 -9.68
CA TYR A 24 3.34 8.51 -9.32
C TYR A 24 4.77 8.03 -9.02
N ASP A 25 5.79 8.60 -9.66
CA ASP A 25 7.17 8.16 -9.46
C ASP A 25 7.78 8.84 -8.24
N ALA A 26 7.62 10.16 -8.12
CA ALA A 26 8.15 10.92 -6.98
C ALA A 26 7.44 10.58 -5.66
N LYS A 27 6.17 10.14 -5.71
CA LYS A 27 5.36 9.79 -4.54
C LYS A 27 5.01 8.30 -4.49
N ALA A 28 5.83 7.42 -5.09
CA ALA A 28 5.59 5.98 -5.15
C ALA A 28 5.16 5.36 -3.82
N ARG A 29 5.85 5.69 -2.72
CA ARG A 29 5.50 5.19 -1.38
C ARG A 29 4.05 5.52 -1.00
N PHE A 30 3.66 6.79 -1.15
CA PHE A 30 2.33 7.26 -0.83
C PHE A 30 1.27 6.58 -1.69
N VAL A 31 1.53 6.46 -2.99
CA VAL A 31 0.61 5.81 -3.94
C VAL A 31 0.38 4.34 -3.57
N ILE A 32 1.47 3.60 -3.32
CA ILE A 32 1.40 2.18 -2.95
C ILE A 32 0.64 2.00 -1.62
N GLU A 33 0.98 2.78 -0.59
CA GLU A 33 0.28 2.71 0.71
C GLU A 33 -1.23 2.96 0.53
N ARG A 34 -1.63 3.96 -0.27
CA ARG A 34 -3.05 4.27 -0.52
C ARG A 34 -3.79 3.21 -1.31
N VAL A 35 -3.15 2.62 -2.32
CA VAL A 35 -3.74 1.52 -3.09
C VAL A 35 -4.02 0.32 -2.17
N PHE A 36 -3.09 -0.05 -1.29
CA PHE A 36 -3.31 -1.17 -0.38
C PHE A 36 -4.27 -0.83 0.77
N GLU A 37 -4.33 0.43 1.19
CA GLU A 37 -5.26 0.90 2.24
C GLU A 37 -6.72 0.93 1.74
N ARG A 38 -6.97 1.44 0.52
CA ARG A 38 -8.33 1.79 0.05
C ARG A 38 -8.69 1.22 -1.32
N GLY A 39 -7.70 0.85 -2.13
CA GLY A 39 -7.91 0.33 -3.48
C GLY A 39 -8.55 -1.04 -3.52
N ASP A 40 -9.06 -1.38 -4.71
CA ASP A 40 -9.61 -2.70 -5.01
C ASP A 40 -8.59 -3.60 -5.72
N VAL A 41 -9.05 -4.76 -6.17
CA VAL A 41 -8.20 -5.76 -6.85
C VAL A 41 -7.57 -5.20 -8.13
N GLN A 42 -8.29 -4.35 -8.88
CA GLN A 42 -7.76 -3.77 -10.12
C GLN A 42 -6.71 -2.71 -9.81
N ASP A 43 -6.94 -1.86 -8.81
CA ASP A 43 -5.94 -0.89 -8.37
C ASP A 43 -4.65 -1.59 -7.92
N ILE A 44 -4.76 -2.64 -7.12
CA ILE A 44 -3.59 -3.43 -6.65
C ILE A 44 -2.86 -4.05 -7.84
N ARG A 45 -3.57 -4.62 -8.81
CA ARG A 45 -2.95 -5.21 -10.01
C ARG A 45 -2.20 -4.15 -10.85
N ASN A 46 -2.81 -2.99 -11.05
CA ASN A 46 -2.19 -1.88 -11.80
C ASN A 46 -0.97 -1.34 -11.06
N CYS A 47 -1.05 -1.22 -9.74
CA CYS A 47 0.06 -0.82 -8.88
C CYS A 47 1.24 -1.80 -9.02
N ARG A 48 0.98 -3.12 -8.96
CA ARG A 48 1.99 -4.17 -9.17
C ARG A 48 2.64 -4.10 -10.54
N ARG A 49 1.84 -3.94 -11.60
CA ARG A 49 2.35 -3.83 -12.96
C ARG A 49 3.24 -2.60 -13.16
N TYR A 50 2.95 -1.49 -12.48
CA TYR A 50 3.68 -0.22 -12.65
C TYR A 50 4.96 -0.11 -11.81
N TYR A 51 4.88 -0.45 -10.52
CA TYR A 51 6.00 -0.29 -9.58
C TYR A 51 6.90 -1.53 -9.50
N GLY A 52 6.35 -2.71 -9.80
CA GLY A 52 7.02 -3.99 -9.60
C GLY A 52 6.93 -4.48 -8.16
N ASP A 53 7.06 -5.79 -8.01
CA ASP A 53 6.85 -6.48 -6.73
C ASP A 53 7.93 -6.14 -5.68
N GLU A 54 9.17 -5.88 -6.11
CA GLU A 54 10.26 -5.47 -5.22
C GLU A 54 9.95 -4.15 -4.51
N LYS A 55 9.52 -3.13 -5.28
CA LYS A 55 9.23 -1.80 -4.73
C LYS A 55 8.02 -1.83 -3.81
N ILE A 56 7.01 -2.60 -4.17
CA ILE A 56 5.81 -2.76 -3.37
C ILE A 56 6.13 -3.47 -2.05
N SER A 57 6.92 -4.54 -2.10
CA SER A 57 7.34 -5.27 -0.89
C SER A 57 8.12 -4.35 0.06
N GLU A 58 9.08 -3.58 -0.46
CA GLU A 58 9.85 -2.60 0.32
C GLU A 58 8.93 -1.60 1.05
N VAL A 59 7.94 -1.05 0.34
CA VAL A 59 7.03 -0.05 0.89
C VAL A 59 6.10 -0.67 1.93
N LEU A 60 5.49 -1.82 1.65
CA LEU A 60 4.53 -2.47 2.54
C LEU A 60 5.18 -2.98 3.83
N LEU A 61 6.39 -3.56 3.75
CA LEU A 61 7.12 -4.02 4.94
C LEU A 61 7.50 -2.87 5.86
N THR A 62 7.77 -1.67 5.31
CA THR A 62 8.15 -0.49 6.07
C THR A 62 6.96 0.43 6.41
N ALA A 63 5.75 0.12 5.96
CA ALA A 63 4.54 0.91 6.20
C ALA A 63 4.29 1.06 7.70
N LYS A 64 4.04 2.31 8.14
CA LYS A 64 3.78 2.60 9.55
C LYS A 64 2.38 2.16 9.99
N PHE A 65 1.43 2.19 9.06
CA PHE A 65 0.05 1.86 9.32
C PHE A 65 -0.57 1.19 8.10
N LEU A 66 -1.29 0.10 8.34
CA LEU A 66 -2.27 -0.51 7.45
C LEU A 66 -3.41 -1.03 8.32
N PRO A 67 -4.69 -0.89 7.90
CA PRO A 67 -5.80 -1.57 8.54
C PRO A 67 -5.52 -3.07 8.63
N GLU A 68 -5.98 -3.74 9.68
CA GLU A 68 -5.60 -5.14 9.95
C GLU A 68 -5.96 -6.08 8.80
N THR A 69 -7.18 -5.98 8.26
CA THR A 69 -7.63 -6.75 7.10
C THR A 69 -6.77 -6.49 5.87
N ARG A 70 -6.37 -5.22 5.65
CA ARG A 70 -5.50 -4.82 4.54
C ARG A 70 -4.07 -5.31 4.71
N MET A 71 -3.59 -5.42 5.94
CA MET A 71 -2.27 -5.97 6.25
C MET A 71 -2.21 -7.48 5.94
N TYR A 72 -3.26 -8.25 6.26
CA TYR A 72 -3.34 -9.65 5.85
C TYR A 72 -3.38 -9.81 4.32
N LEU A 73 -4.15 -8.95 3.64
CA LEU A 73 -4.15 -8.91 2.18
C LEU A 73 -2.75 -8.60 1.62
N ALA A 74 -2.09 -7.57 2.15
CA ALA A 74 -0.75 -7.19 1.74
C ALA A 74 0.24 -8.36 1.91
N ALA A 75 0.23 -9.03 3.06
CA ALA A 75 1.03 -10.21 3.34
C ALA A 75 0.79 -11.34 2.32
N ALA A 76 -0.46 -11.62 1.98
CA ALA A 76 -0.81 -12.62 0.97
C ALA A 76 -0.37 -12.20 -0.46
N VAL A 77 -0.44 -10.90 -0.78
CA VAL A 77 -0.07 -10.39 -2.11
C VAL A 77 1.43 -10.44 -2.36
N ILE A 78 2.26 -10.17 -1.35
CA ILE A 78 3.73 -10.16 -1.47
C ILE A 78 4.40 -11.46 -1.00
N ASP A 79 3.60 -12.45 -0.57
CA ASP A 79 4.06 -13.73 -0.02
C ASP A 79 5.08 -13.56 1.12
N LYS A 80 4.70 -12.76 2.13
CA LYS A 80 5.50 -12.51 3.34
C LYS A 80 4.68 -12.71 4.60
N PRO A 81 5.27 -13.27 5.67
CA PRO A 81 4.57 -13.38 6.95
C PRO A 81 4.30 -11.98 7.53
N ILE A 82 3.15 -11.81 8.18
CA ILE A 82 2.74 -10.55 8.83
C ILE A 82 3.75 -10.05 9.87
N THR A 83 4.56 -10.95 10.44
CA THR A 83 5.60 -10.64 11.42
C THR A 83 6.73 -9.79 10.86
N GLU A 84 6.91 -9.74 9.53
CA GLU A 84 7.90 -8.86 8.89
C GLU A 84 7.42 -7.41 8.81
N PHE A 85 6.11 -7.17 8.82
CA PHE A 85 5.53 -5.84 8.63
C PHE A 85 5.78 -4.94 9.84
N ARG A 86 6.29 -3.73 9.60
CA ARG A 86 6.50 -2.72 10.64
C ARG A 86 5.20 -2.36 11.37
N CYS A 87 4.10 -2.18 10.64
CA CYS A 87 2.80 -1.86 11.23
C CYS A 87 2.27 -2.97 12.16
N TYR A 88 2.56 -4.24 11.85
CA TYR A 88 2.24 -5.36 12.74
C TYR A 88 3.02 -5.27 14.06
N LYS A 89 4.35 -5.10 13.98
CA LYS A 89 5.22 -4.96 15.16
C LYS A 89 4.79 -3.78 16.04
N LEU A 90 4.46 -2.65 15.43
CA LEU A 90 3.99 -1.44 16.14
C LEU A 90 2.66 -1.65 16.86
N ARG A 91 1.73 -2.40 16.26
CA ARG A 91 0.45 -2.74 16.89
C ARG A 91 0.65 -3.67 18.09
N GLN A 92 1.54 -4.66 17.97
CA GLN A 92 1.88 -5.57 19.07
C GLN A 92 2.55 -4.84 20.24
N SER A 93 3.41 -3.85 19.97
CA SER A 93 4.08 -3.07 21.03
C SER A 93 3.16 -2.04 21.70
N ASN A 94 2.03 -1.69 21.09
CA ASN A 94 1.09 -0.67 21.58
C ASN A 94 -0.33 -1.27 21.65
N PRO A 95 -0.61 -2.16 22.62
CA PRO A 95 -1.95 -2.72 22.76
C PRO A 95 -2.96 -1.63 23.07
N GLU A 96 -4.10 -1.65 22.38
CA GLU A 96 -5.22 -0.76 22.69
C GLU A 96 -5.73 -1.06 24.11
N LEU A 97 -6.18 -0.01 24.81
CA LEU A 97 -6.93 -0.20 26.05
C LEU A 97 -8.22 -0.96 25.73
N PHE A 98 -8.68 -1.81 26.65
CA PHE A 98 -9.81 -2.71 26.43
C PHE A 98 -10.97 -2.01 25.71
N PRO A 99 -11.55 -2.61 24.65
CA PRO A 99 -12.73 -2.08 24.00
C PRO A 99 -13.90 -2.26 24.97
N TYR A 100 -14.32 -1.17 25.61
CA TYR A 100 -15.55 -1.09 26.41
C TYR A 100 -16.73 -0.78 25.49
#